data_AF-A0AA50HT56-F1
#
_entry.id   AF-A0AA50HT56-F1
#
_cell.length_a   1.000
_cell.length_b   1.000
_cell.length_c   1.000
_cell.angle_alpha   90.00
_cell.angle_beta   90.00
_cell.angle_gamma   90.00
#
_symmetry.space_group_name_H-M   'P 1'
#
loop_
_entity.id
_entity.type
_entity.pdbx_description
1 polymer ?
#
loop_
_entity_poly.entity_id
_entity_poly.type
_entity_poly.pdbx_seq_one_letter_code
_entity_poly.pdbx_strand_id
1 'polypeptide(L)'
;MNSVKILDLGVLHFQNNVKVETTIDFWAETVEFNDISNPAIAIQLRTQIVYDGNLQDFINSYSDRTDIIEKISQSLKVKPIGNSGQATIKELVGEIKEYRSHLLLKVTDAKVKKRIESAQDKDLVFRVQFGKSSALYDYPANALVPVITAMTAHLFKANYGELLKATKISYEERKNLIIEINKIIRKCLKSFKQAFEA
;
A
#
# COMPACT_ATOMS: atom_id res chain seq x y z
N MET A 1 -15.51 -5.00 3.62
CA MET A 1 -14.54 -5.44 4.64
C MET A 1 -13.81 -4.19 5.12
N ASN A 2 -14.20 -3.66 6.28
CA ASN A 2 -13.60 -2.44 6.83
C ASN A 2 -12.38 -2.85 7.65
N SER A 3 -11.18 -2.81 7.07
CA SER A 3 -9.94 -2.97 7.83
C SER A 3 -9.59 -1.63 8.48
N VAL A 4 -9.48 -1.63 9.81
CA VAL A 4 -8.95 -0.49 10.57
C VAL A 4 -7.52 -0.88 10.94
N LYS A 5 -6.52 -0.14 10.44
CA LYS A 5 -5.11 -0.34 10.85
C LYS A 5 -4.95 0.24 12.25
N ILE A 6 -5.00 -0.60 13.28
CA ILE A 6 -4.92 -0.15 14.69
C ILE A 6 -3.48 -0.12 15.21
N LEU A 7 -2.59 -0.99 14.73
CA LEU A 7 -1.19 -1.04 15.17
C LEU A 7 -0.22 -1.26 14.01
N ASP A 8 0.87 -0.50 14.03
CA ASP A 8 2.09 -0.81 13.30
C ASP A 8 2.95 -1.71 14.19
N LEU A 9 3.08 -2.98 13.81
CA LEU A 9 3.79 -3.99 14.60
C LEU A 9 5.30 -4.00 14.36
N GLY A 10 5.77 -3.14 13.46
CA GLY A 10 7.16 -3.02 13.10
C GLY A 10 7.32 -2.65 11.64
N VAL A 11 8.24 -1.73 11.41
CA VAL A 11 8.70 -1.34 10.08
C VAL A 11 10.19 -1.62 10.01
N LEU A 12 10.58 -2.52 9.12
CA LEU A 12 11.99 -2.74 8.78
C LEU A 12 12.33 -1.87 7.59
N HIS A 13 13.14 -0.85 7.83
CA HIS A 13 13.64 0.02 6.78
C HIS A 13 14.87 -0.59 6.10
N PHE A 14 14.84 -0.57 4.78
CA PHE A 14 15.95 -0.92 3.90
C PHE A 14 16.39 0.35 3.15
N GLN A 15 17.49 0.23 2.40
CA GLN A 15 17.96 1.33 1.56
C GLN A 15 16.96 1.68 0.45
N ASN A 16 17.12 2.88 -0.13
CA ASN A 16 16.36 3.37 -1.28
C ASN A 16 14.84 3.40 -1.05
N ASN A 17 14.42 3.83 0.13
CA ASN A 17 13.02 3.95 0.54
C ASN A 17 12.23 2.65 0.41
N VAL A 18 12.89 1.49 0.54
CA VAL A 18 12.19 0.21 0.63
C VAL A 18 11.96 -0.12 2.10
N LYS A 19 10.77 -0.60 2.45
CA LYS A 19 10.49 -1.10 3.79
C LYS A 19 9.62 -2.35 3.76
N VAL A 20 9.72 -3.14 4.82
CA VAL A 20 8.80 -4.24 5.10
C VAL A 20 7.94 -3.81 6.28
N GLU A 21 6.63 -3.76 6.05
CA GLU A 21 5.66 -3.38 7.08
C GLU A 21 4.72 -4.54 7.41
N THR A 22 4.43 -4.72 8.69
CA THR A 22 3.41 -5.65 9.17
C THR A 22 2.20 -4.89 9.67
N THR A 23 1.05 -5.19 9.08
CA THR A 23 -0.25 -4.64 9.46
C THR A 23 -1.14 -5.71 10.06
N ILE A 24 -2.06 -5.28 10.93
CA ILE A 24 -3.09 -6.13 11.51
C ILE A 24 -4.42 -5.76 10.89
N ASP A 25 -5.10 -6.75 10.34
CA ASP A 25 -6.52 -6.70 10.01
C ASP A 25 -7.29 -7.45 11.11
N PHE A 26 -8.42 -6.93 11.56
CA PHE A 26 -9.30 -7.63 12.49
C PHE A 26 -10.77 -7.35 12.16
N TRP A 27 -11.64 -8.27 12.56
CA TRP A 27 -13.09 -8.12 12.40
C TRP A 27 -13.81 -8.91 13.50
N ALA A 28 -15.06 -8.54 13.76
CA ALA A 28 -15.94 -9.31 14.63
C ALA A 28 -16.50 -10.50 13.85
N GLU A 29 -16.56 -11.65 14.50
CA GLU A 29 -17.10 -12.89 13.94
C GLU A 29 -17.84 -13.66 15.04
N THR A 30 -18.63 -14.64 14.64
CA THR A 30 -19.32 -15.55 15.56
C THR A 30 -18.74 -16.94 15.37
N VAL A 31 -18.35 -17.59 16.47
CA VAL A 31 -17.78 -18.93 16.46
C VAL A 31 -18.65 -19.86 17.31
N GLU A 32 -18.89 -21.06 16.80
CA GLU A 32 -19.66 -22.08 17.51
C GLU A 32 -18.73 -23.04 18.24
N PHE A 33 -18.97 -23.22 19.53
CA PHE A 33 -18.31 -24.21 20.37
C PHE A 33 -19.38 -24.98 21.14
N ASN A 34 -19.44 -26.31 20.96
CA ASN A 34 -20.42 -27.19 21.60
C ASN A 34 -21.87 -26.70 21.40
N ASP A 35 -22.25 -26.37 20.17
CA ASP A 35 -23.58 -25.84 19.80
C ASP A 35 -23.95 -24.50 20.47
N ILE A 36 -22.98 -23.81 21.08
CA ILE A 36 -23.14 -22.48 21.66
C ILE A 36 -22.45 -21.45 20.76
N SER A 37 -23.21 -20.46 20.34
CA SER A 37 -22.75 -19.33 19.54
C SER A 37 -22.05 -18.29 20.41
N ASN A 38 -20.79 -17.99 20.13
CA ASN A 38 -19.97 -17.07 20.91
C ASN A 38 -19.44 -15.93 20.02
N PRO A 39 -19.47 -14.67 20.48
CA PRO A 39 -18.80 -13.58 19.78
C PRO A 39 -17.28 -13.76 19.88
N ALA A 40 -16.58 -13.50 18.77
CA ALA A 40 -15.14 -13.57 18.66
C ALA A 40 -14.59 -12.38 17.86
N ILE A 41 -13.29 -12.14 18.03
CA ILE A 41 -12.52 -11.22 17.21
C ILE A 41 -11.52 -12.05 16.43
N ALA A 42 -11.65 -12.05 15.11
CA ALA A 42 -10.68 -12.64 14.22
C ALA A 42 -9.56 -11.64 13.95
N ILE A 43 -8.32 -12.13 13.91
CA ILE A 43 -7.11 -11.33 13.73
C ILE A 43 -6.29 -11.95 12.59
N GLN A 44 -5.90 -11.13 11.63
CA GLN A 44 -5.02 -11.51 10.55
C GLN A 44 -3.81 -10.58 10.50
N LEU A 45 -2.61 -11.16 10.52
CA LEU A 45 -1.37 -10.45 10.27
C LEU A 45 -1.07 -10.46 8.78
N ARG A 46 -0.70 -9.31 8.24
CA ARG A 46 -0.27 -9.15 6.85
C ARG A 46 1.05 -8.43 6.82
N THR A 47 2.07 -9.05 6.23
CA THR A 47 3.36 -8.41 6.00
C THR A 47 3.54 -8.13 4.52
N GLN A 48 4.02 -6.95 4.18
CA GLN A 48 4.20 -6.52 2.78
C GLN A 48 5.48 -5.71 2.59
N ILE A 49 6.08 -5.89 1.42
CA ILE A 49 7.18 -5.06 0.93
C ILE A 49 6.55 -3.82 0.29
N VAL A 50 6.97 -2.64 0.71
CA VAL A 50 6.43 -1.37 0.22
C VAL A 50 7.56 -0.39 -0.09
N TYR A 51 7.32 0.45 -1.08
CA TYR A 51 8.12 1.63 -1.34
C TYR A 51 7.57 2.80 -0.52
N ASP A 52 8.43 3.46 0.25
CA ASP A 52 8.14 4.58 1.13
C ASP A 52 8.25 5.91 0.35
N GLY A 53 7.34 6.08 -0.60
CA GLY A 53 7.28 7.23 -1.47
C GLY A 53 6.29 7.02 -2.62
N ASN A 54 6.20 8.00 -3.50
CA ASN A 54 5.40 7.90 -4.72
C ASN A 54 6.29 7.66 -5.95
N LEU A 55 5.69 7.44 -7.12
CA LEU A 55 6.39 7.16 -8.36
C LEU A 55 7.22 8.37 -8.84
N GLN A 56 6.76 9.60 -8.56
CA GLN A 56 7.52 10.80 -8.86
C GLN A 56 8.81 10.85 -8.02
N ASP A 57 8.73 10.56 -6.71
CA ASP A 57 9.89 10.50 -5.82
C ASP A 57 10.87 9.41 -6.29
N PHE A 58 10.35 8.25 -6.69
CA PHE A 58 11.13 7.16 -7.24
C PHE A 58 11.90 7.57 -8.50
N ILE A 59 11.22 8.17 -9.49
CA ILE A 59 11.87 8.65 -10.72
C ILE A 59 12.93 9.71 -10.41
N ASN A 60 12.63 10.63 -9.49
CA ASN A 60 13.56 11.69 -9.10
C ASN A 60 14.79 11.18 -8.34
N SER A 61 14.76 9.96 -7.81
CA SER A 61 15.91 9.33 -7.15
C SER A 61 17.00 8.86 -8.13
N TYR A 62 16.69 8.82 -9.43
CA TYR A 62 17.60 8.46 -10.50
C TYR A 62 18.25 9.71 -11.12
N SER A 63 19.56 9.63 -11.38
CA SER A 63 20.31 10.70 -12.04
C SER A 63 19.89 10.89 -13.50
N ASP A 64 19.61 9.79 -14.20
CA ASP A 64 19.05 9.80 -15.55
C ASP A 64 17.56 9.45 -15.49
N ARG A 65 16.72 10.48 -15.61
CA ARG A 65 15.25 10.33 -15.59
C ARG A 65 14.74 9.61 -16.85
N THR A 66 15.40 9.75 -17.98
CA THR A 66 14.95 9.19 -19.25
C THR A 66 15.10 7.67 -19.25
N ASP A 67 16.27 7.18 -18.83
CA ASP A 67 16.56 5.74 -18.72
C ASP A 67 15.58 5.04 -17.76
N ILE A 68 15.31 5.62 -16.59
CA ILE A 68 14.38 4.99 -15.65
C ILE A 68 12.94 4.99 -16.18
N ILE A 69 12.50 6.06 -16.86
CA ILE A 69 11.16 6.13 -17.46
C ILE A 69 10.99 5.05 -18.53
N GLU A 70 12.02 4.81 -19.35
CA GLU A 70 12.01 3.75 -20.35
C GLU A 70 11.91 2.37 -19.69
N LYS A 71 12.72 2.10 -18.66
CA LYS A 71 12.72 0.82 -17.94
C LYS A 71 11.41 0.48 -17.24
N ILE A 72 10.75 1.48 -16.63
CA ILE A 72 9.49 1.26 -15.92
C ILE A 72 8.29 1.15 -16.86
N SER A 73 8.40 1.68 -18.08
CA SER A 73 7.34 1.61 -19.07
C SER A 73 7.05 0.15 -19.40
N GLN A 74 5.76 -0.21 -19.41
CA GLN A 74 5.24 -1.54 -19.73
C GLN A 74 5.52 -2.67 -18.72
N SER A 75 6.38 -2.44 -17.72
CA SER A 75 6.84 -3.50 -16.81
C SER A 75 6.55 -3.21 -15.32
N LEU A 76 6.62 -1.95 -14.89
CA LEU A 76 6.49 -1.62 -13.48
C LEU A 76 5.02 -1.65 -13.06
N LYS A 77 4.75 -2.42 -12.01
CA LYS A 77 3.47 -2.38 -11.30
C LYS A 77 3.44 -1.20 -10.34
N VAL A 78 2.28 -0.58 -10.24
CA VAL A 78 1.99 0.57 -9.37
C VAL A 78 0.66 0.39 -8.67
N LYS A 79 0.46 1.09 -7.57
CA LYS A 79 -0.80 1.15 -6.83
C LYS A 79 -1.24 2.61 -6.68
N PRO A 80 -2.45 3.00 -7.12
CA PRO A 80 -2.95 4.35 -6.88
C PRO A 80 -3.22 4.63 -5.40
N ILE A 81 -2.94 5.85 -4.95
CA ILE A 81 -3.28 6.31 -3.60
C ILE A 81 -4.78 6.55 -3.49
N GLY A 82 -5.51 5.53 -3.04
CA GLY A 82 -6.98 5.58 -2.95
C GLY A 82 -7.64 4.25 -3.30
N ASN A 83 -6.98 3.44 -4.13
CA ASN A 83 -7.45 2.12 -4.53
C ASN A 83 -6.53 1.02 -3.98
N SER A 84 -7.10 -0.13 -3.62
CA SER A 84 -6.34 -1.33 -3.26
C SER A 84 -5.77 -2.08 -4.48
N GLY A 85 -6.29 -1.81 -5.68
CA GLY A 85 -5.90 -2.46 -6.93
C GLY A 85 -4.50 -2.07 -7.42
N GLN A 86 -3.82 -3.04 -8.02
CA GLN A 86 -2.55 -2.83 -8.73
C GLN A 86 -2.82 -2.58 -10.22
N ALA A 87 -2.03 -1.69 -10.81
CA ALA A 87 -2.00 -1.42 -12.23
C ALA A 87 -0.58 -1.62 -12.77
N THR A 88 -0.45 -1.80 -14.07
CA THR A 88 0.83 -1.82 -14.77
C THR A 88 0.96 -0.53 -15.56
N ILE A 89 2.11 0.15 -15.46
CA ILE A 89 2.43 1.31 -16.31
C ILE A 89 2.48 0.86 -17.77
N LYS A 90 1.87 1.63 -18.68
CA LYS A 90 1.91 1.38 -20.12
C LYS A 90 2.79 2.38 -20.85
N GLU A 91 2.65 3.65 -20.52
CA GLU A 91 3.40 4.72 -21.16
C GLU A 91 3.42 5.98 -20.29
N LEU A 92 4.42 6.83 -20.53
CA LEU A 92 4.41 8.22 -20.11
C LEU A 92 3.48 8.99 -21.06
N VAL A 93 2.54 9.74 -20.48
CA VAL A 93 1.57 10.53 -21.24
C VAL A 93 2.06 11.96 -21.44
N GLY A 94 2.67 12.54 -20.40
CA GLY A 94 3.15 13.92 -20.44
C GLY A 94 3.34 14.49 -19.04
N GLU A 95 3.21 15.81 -18.92
CA GLU A 95 3.35 16.55 -17.66
C GLU A 95 2.00 17.03 -17.12
N ILE A 96 1.91 17.25 -15.81
CA ILE A 96 0.68 17.66 -15.15
C ILE A 96 0.12 18.97 -15.70
N LYS A 97 0.97 19.93 -16.10
CA LYS A 97 0.55 21.22 -16.66
C LYS A 97 -0.42 21.06 -17.86
N GLU A 98 -0.24 20.02 -18.67
CA GLU A 98 -1.03 19.74 -19.87
C GLU A 98 -2.31 18.95 -19.55
N TYR A 99 -2.28 18.14 -18.49
CA TYR A 99 -3.34 17.16 -18.20
C TYR A 99 -4.18 17.47 -16.95
N ARG A 100 -3.81 18.48 -16.14
CA ARG A 100 -4.46 18.76 -14.84
C ARG A 100 -5.97 18.89 -14.95
N SER A 101 -6.47 19.75 -15.86
CA SER A 101 -7.91 19.95 -16.04
C SER A 101 -8.63 18.68 -16.45
N HIS A 102 -8.05 17.89 -17.35
CA HIS A 102 -8.59 16.61 -17.79
C HIS A 102 -8.69 15.59 -16.65
N LEU A 103 -7.64 15.49 -15.84
CA LEU A 103 -7.58 14.59 -14.69
C LEU A 103 -8.61 14.98 -13.62
N LEU A 104 -8.75 16.28 -13.33
CA LEU A 104 -9.73 16.78 -12.36
C LEU A 104 -11.18 16.53 -12.76
N LEU A 105 -11.49 16.50 -14.06
CA LEU A 105 -12.83 16.20 -14.56
C LEU A 105 -13.19 14.71 -14.43
N LYS A 106 -12.20 13.82 -14.50
CA LYS A 106 -12.41 12.36 -14.49
C LYS A 106 -12.23 11.70 -13.13
N VAL A 107 -11.50 12.33 -12.22
CA VAL A 107 -11.17 11.75 -10.92
C VAL A 107 -12.40 11.68 -10.02
N THR A 108 -12.69 10.48 -9.52
CA THR A 108 -13.76 10.26 -8.52
C THR A 108 -13.22 10.08 -7.10
N ASP A 109 -11.97 9.63 -6.97
CA ASP A 109 -11.32 9.42 -5.69
C ASP A 109 -10.78 10.73 -5.10
N ALA A 110 -11.24 11.07 -3.89
CA ALA A 110 -10.88 12.32 -3.22
C ALA A 110 -9.37 12.42 -2.86
N LYS A 111 -8.69 11.30 -2.59
CA LYS A 111 -7.25 11.29 -2.30
C LYS A 111 -6.44 11.54 -3.56
N VAL A 112 -6.84 10.93 -4.68
CA VAL A 112 -6.23 11.18 -5.99
C VAL A 112 -6.48 12.62 -6.43
N LYS A 113 -7.70 13.14 -6.23
CA LYS A 113 -8.03 14.54 -6.54
C LYS A 113 -7.07 15.52 -5.84
N LYS A 114 -6.88 15.35 -4.53
CA LYS A 114 -5.93 16.16 -3.75
C LYS A 114 -4.51 16.10 -4.32
N ARG A 115 -4.06 14.94 -4.81
CA ARG A 115 -2.73 14.79 -5.42
C ARG A 115 -2.60 15.53 -6.75
N ILE A 116 -3.66 15.55 -7.56
CA ILE A 116 -3.69 16.31 -8.81
C ILE A 116 -3.64 17.82 -8.52
N GLU A 117 -4.41 18.29 -7.52
CA GLU A 117 -4.44 19.71 -7.12
C GLU A 117 -3.09 20.17 -6.56
N SER A 118 -2.41 19.33 -5.77
CA SER A 118 -1.10 19.66 -5.18
C SER A 118 0.11 19.33 -6.08
N ALA A 119 -0.12 18.75 -7.26
CA ALA A 119 0.97 18.33 -8.16
C ALA A 119 1.70 19.53 -8.74
N GLN A 120 3.03 19.44 -8.86
CA GLN A 120 3.80 20.44 -9.58
C GLN A 120 3.54 20.32 -11.08
N ASP A 121 3.62 21.42 -11.82
CA ASP A 121 3.36 21.45 -13.27
C ASP A 121 4.23 20.46 -14.05
N LYS A 122 5.45 20.21 -13.58
CA LYS A 122 6.43 19.28 -14.15
C LYS A 122 6.29 17.83 -13.66
N ASP A 123 5.35 17.55 -12.75
CA ASP A 123 5.10 16.18 -12.31
C ASP A 123 4.58 15.37 -13.52
N LEU A 124 5.04 14.14 -13.63
CA LEU A 124 4.75 13.29 -14.77
C LEU A 124 3.36 12.66 -14.65
N VAL A 125 2.75 12.38 -15.79
CA VAL A 125 1.47 11.65 -15.91
C VAL A 125 1.72 10.35 -16.65
N PHE A 126 1.29 9.25 -16.06
CA PHE A 126 1.42 7.92 -16.64
C PHE A 126 0.06 7.32 -16.94
N ARG A 127 -0.01 6.60 -18.06
CA ARG A 127 -1.14 5.74 -18.39
C ARG A 127 -0.93 4.36 -17.80
N VAL A 128 -1.94 3.87 -17.10
CA VAL A 128 -1.88 2.59 -16.38
C VAL A 128 -3.05 1.68 -16.77
N GLN A 129 -2.83 0.37 -16.69
CA GLN A 129 -3.83 -0.66 -16.95
C GLN A 129 -4.05 -1.52 -15.70
N PHE A 130 -5.30 -1.71 -15.29
CA PHE A 130 -5.63 -2.59 -14.17
C PHE A 130 -5.92 -4.01 -14.65
N GLY A 131 -5.24 -4.99 -14.05
CA GLY A 131 -5.44 -6.41 -14.35
C GLY A 131 -5.29 -6.71 -15.85
N LYS A 132 -6.28 -7.42 -16.42
CA LYS A 132 -6.37 -7.74 -17.85
C LYS A 132 -7.37 -6.85 -18.60
N SER A 133 -7.86 -5.77 -17.97
CA SER A 133 -8.84 -4.88 -18.59
C SER A 133 -8.23 -4.16 -19.79
N SER A 134 -8.99 -3.95 -20.87
CA SER A 134 -8.58 -3.07 -21.97
C SER A 134 -8.62 -1.59 -21.59
N ALA A 135 -9.27 -1.24 -20.48
CA ALA A 135 -9.37 0.15 -20.03
C ALA A 135 -8.02 0.68 -19.54
N LEU A 136 -7.69 1.89 -20.00
CA LEU A 136 -6.50 2.63 -19.63
C LEU A 136 -6.90 3.89 -18.86
N TYR A 137 -6.10 4.23 -17.87
CA TYR A 137 -6.36 5.36 -16.99
C TYR A 137 -5.10 6.19 -16.82
N ASP A 138 -5.27 7.51 -16.85
CA ASP A 138 -4.16 8.45 -16.68
C ASP A 138 -4.10 8.89 -15.22
N TYR A 139 -2.91 8.78 -14.62
CA TYR A 139 -2.65 9.14 -13.23
C TYR A 139 -1.39 9.99 -13.12
N PRO A 140 -1.38 11.03 -12.26
CA PRO A 140 -0.13 11.69 -11.92
C PRO A 140 0.78 10.71 -11.16
N ALA A 141 2.08 10.77 -11.42
CA ALA A 141 3.09 9.93 -10.78
C ALA A 141 3.08 10.10 -9.24
N ASN A 142 2.77 11.29 -8.75
CA ASN A 142 2.68 11.57 -7.31
C ASN A 142 1.46 10.89 -6.61
N ALA A 143 0.52 10.35 -7.39
CA ALA A 143 -0.61 9.56 -6.90
C ALA A 143 -0.40 8.05 -7.06
N LEU A 144 0.74 7.62 -7.58
CA LEU A 144 1.09 6.22 -7.78
C LEU A 144 2.19 5.80 -6.80
N VAL A 145 2.06 4.62 -6.22
CA VAL A 145 3.10 3.99 -5.39
C VAL A 145 3.69 2.82 -6.17
N PRO A 146 5.01 2.78 -6.42
CA PRO A 146 5.65 1.66 -7.07
C PRO A 146 5.49 0.36 -6.28
N VAL A 147 5.26 -0.74 -6.99
CA VAL A 147 5.17 -2.09 -6.41
C VAL A 147 6.47 -2.84 -6.67
N ILE A 148 7.09 -3.25 -5.58
CA ILE A 148 8.35 -4.00 -5.60
C ILE A 148 8.00 -5.48 -5.76
N THR A 149 8.53 -6.09 -6.81
CA THR A 149 8.36 -7.53 -7.11
C THR A 149 9.72 -8.17 -7.30
N ALA A 150 9.77 -9.50 -7.35
CA ALA A 150 11.01 -10.21 -7.68
C ALA A 150 11.64 -9.72 -9.00
N MET A 151 10.80 -9.40 -10.00
CA MET A 151 11.26 -8.92 -11.30
C MET A 151 11.75 -7.47 -11.26
N THR A 152 11.15 -6.61 -10.42
CA THR A 152 11.43 -5.17 -10.41
C THR A 152 12.33 -4.72 -9.26
N ALA A 153 12.68 -5.60 -8.31
CA ALA A 153 13.48 -5.23 -7.14
C ALA A 153 14.86 -4.63 -7.47
N HIS A 154 15.46 -5.04 -8.59
CA HIS A 154 16.72 -4.45 -9.06
C HIS A 154 16.58 -2.95 -9.39
N LEU A 155 15.39 -2.50 -9.83
CA LEU A 155 15.05 -1.08 -10.00
C LEU A 155 14.92 -0.33 -8.68
N PHE A 156 14.98 -0.99 -7.54
CA PHE A 156 15.03 -0.34 -6.23
C PHE A 156 16.41 -0.53 -5.56
N LYS A 157 17.36 -1.09 -6.32
CA LYS A 157 18.67 -1.54 -5.84
C LYS A 157 18.52 -2.40 -4.57
N ALA A 158 17.48 -3.22 -4.53
CA ALA A 158 17.10 -3.99 -3.35
C ALA A 158 17.24 -5.49 -3.60
N ASN A 159 17.73 -6.22 -2.60
CA ASN A 159 17.80 -7.67 -2.64
C ASN A 159 16.43 -8.26 -2.30
N TYR A 160 15.68 -8.70 -3.31
CA TYR A 160 14.34 -9.25 -3.09
C TYR A 160 14.34 -10.47 -2.16
N GLY A 161 15.40 -11.29 -2.17
CA GLY A 161 15.50 -12.44 -1.29
C GLY A 161 15.58 -12.06 0.20
N GLU A 162 16.28 -10.97 0.52
CA GLU A 162 16.34 -10.41 1.88
C GLU A 162 15.00 -9.79 2.29
N LEU A 163 14.38 -9.02 1.39
CA LEU A 163 13.04 -8.47 1.64
C LEU A 163 12.03 -9.59 1.90
N LEU A 164 12.03 -10.64 1.09
CA LEU A 164 11.14 -11.78 1.25
C LEU A 164 11.41 -12.54 2.56
N LYS A 165 12.68 -12.69 2.98
CA LYS A 165 13.00 -13.26 4.29
C LYS A 165 12.43 -12.40 5.42
N ALA A 166 12.58 -11.09 5.34
CA ALA A 166 12.04 -10.15 6.31
C ALA A 166 10.50 -10.13 6.36
N THR A 167 9.80 -10.57 5.30
CA THR A 167 8.33 -10.72 5.36
C THR A 167 7.88 -11.93 6.18
N LYS A 168 8.76 -12.89 6.46
CA LYS A 168 8.41 -14.11 7.19
C LYS A 168 8.37 -13.82 8.69
N ILE A 169 7.22 -14.07 9.30
CA ILE A 169 7.06 -14.05 10.75
C ILE A 169 7.19 -15.50 11.24
N SER A 170 8.15 -15.77 12.11
CA SER A 170 8.31 -17.08 12.74
C SER A 170 7.10 -17.43 13.62
N TYR A 171 6.97 -18.71 13.98
CA TYR A 171 5.87 -19.15 14.85
C TYR A 171 5.91 -18.46 16.22
N GLU A 172 7.10 -18.34 16.82
CA GLU A 172 7.27 -17.68 18.13
C GLU A 172 6.95 -16.19 18.06
N GLU A 173 7.44 -15.48 17.04
CA GLU A 173 7.09 -14.07 16.83
C GLU A 173 5.58 -13.90 16.64
N ARG A 174 4.93 -14.77 15.85
CA ARG A 174 3.49 -14.74 15.64
C ARG A 174 2.73 -14.94 16.96
N LYS A 175 3.15 -15.90 17.78
CA LYS A 175 2.53 -16.18 19.08
C LYS A 175 2.67 -14.97 20.02
N ASN A 176 3.85 -14.38 20.08
CA ASN A 176 4.10 -13.18 20.89
C ASN A 176 3.25 -11.99 20.41
N LEU A 177 3.17 -11.77 19.09
CA LEU A 177 2.31 -10.75 18.51
C LEU A 177 0.84 -10.97 18.89
N ILE A 178 0.32 -12.20 18.77
CA ILE A 178 -1.07 -12.51 19.16
C ILE A 178 -1.31 -12.25 20.65
N ILE A 179 -0.35 -12.57 21.52
CA ILE A 179 -0.44 -12.29 22.97
C ILE A 179 -0.52 -10.78 23.22
N GLU A 180 0.35 -9.99 22.59
CA GLU A 180 0.34 -8.52 22.74
C GLU A 180 -0.94 -7.90 22.20
N ILE A 181 -1.42 -8.35 21.04
CA ILE A 181 -2.68 -7.89 20.46
C ILE A 181 -3.85 -8.23 21.39
N ASN A 182 -3.89 -9.44 21.95
CA ASN A 182 -4.92 -9.83 22.91
C ASN A 182 -4.92 -8.95 24.17
N LYS A 183 -3.75 -8.54 24.68
CA LYS A 183 -3.67 -7.59 25.80
C LYS A 183 -4.30 -6.25 25.43
N ILE A 184 -4.02 -5.73 24.24
CA ILE A 184 -4.57 -4.46 23.76
C ILE A 184 -6.08 -4.56 23.58
N ILE A 185 -6.58 -5.63 22.93
CA ILE A 185 -8.01 -5.86 22.73
C ILE A 185 -8.74 -5.91 24.08
N ARG A 186 -8.23 -6.66 25.06
CA ARG A 186 -8.82 -6.73 26.40
C ARG A 186 -8.89 -5.37 27.09
N LYS A 187 -7.84 -4.55 26.94
CA LYS A 187 -7.81 -3.17 27.47
C LYS A 187 -8.90 -2.32 26.82
N CYS A 188 -9.01 -2.36 25.49
CA CYS A 188 -10.03 -1.62 24.74
C CYS A 188 -11.46 -2.05 25.10
N LEU A 189 -11.72 -3.36 25.21
CA LEU A 189 -13.03 -3.89 25.60
C LEU A 189 -13.43 -3.46 27.02
N LYS A 190 -12.47 -3.43 27.96
CA LYS A 190 -12.71 -2.94 29.32
C LYS A 190 -13.10 -1.46 29.33
N SER A 191 -12.37 -0.62 28.59
CA SER A 191 -12.68 0.79 28.44
C SER A 191 -14.03 1.02 27.75
N PHE A 192 -14.35 0.24 26.73
CA PHE A 192 -15.64 0.30 26.05
C PHE A 192 -16.80 -0.04 27.00
N LYS A 193 -16.68 -1.13 27.77
CA LYS A 193 -17.69 -1.52 28.76
C LYS A 193 -17.93 -0.41 29.79
N GLN A 194 -16.87 0.19 30.31
CA GLN A 194 -16.97 1.30 31.27
C GLN A 194 -17.66 2.54 30.70
N ALA A 195 -17.49 2.82 29.40
CA ALA A 195 -18.14 3.96 28.74
C ALA A 195 -19.63 3.75 28.45
N PHE A 196 -20.11 2.50 28.44
CA PHE A 196 -21.53 2.16 28.25
C PHE A 196 -22.28 1.92 29.56
N GLU A 197 -21.56 1.65 30.65
CA GLU A 197 -22.12 1.46 32.00
C GLU A 197 -22.10 2.75 32.85
N ALA A 198 -21.57 3.86 32.32
CA ALA A 198 -21.54 5.19 32.94
C ALA A 198 -22.63 6.10 32.34
#